data_AF-A0A120KYW2-F1
#
_entry.id   AF-A0A120KYW2-F1
#
_cell.length_a   1.000
_cell.length_b   1.000
_cell.length_c   1.000
_cell.angle_alpha   90.00
_cell.angle_beta   90.00
_cell.angle_gamma   90.00
#
_symmetry.space_group_name_H-M   'P 1'
#
loop_
_entity.id
_entity.type
_entity.pdbx_description
1 polymer ?
#
loop_
_entity_poly.entity_id
_entity_poly.type
_entity_poly.pdbx_seq_one_letter_code
_entity_poly.pdbx_strand_id
1 'polypeptide(L)'
;MATITDEMTRILEDAAEGLKALEEEVITAEFNPDDPVSAEAAIAHVEAVIDAKIARFRGNRLVEEAADAIKAECRANILWQATDRGTRTLH
;
A
#
# COMPACT_ATOMS: atom_id res chain seq x y z
N MET A 1 32.52 -15.11 -8.34
CA MET A 1 31.90 -14.08 -9.20
C MET A 1 30.40 -14.31 -9.11
N ALA A 2 29.66 -13.44 -8.42
CA ALA A 2 28.21 -13.51 -8.45
C ALA A 2 27.76 -13.28 -9.89
N THR A 3 27.02 -14.22 -10.46
CA THR A 3 26.43 -14.09 -11.80
C THR A 3 25.26 -13.11 -11.72
N ILE A 4 24.95 -12.42 -12.82
CA ILE A 4 23.78 -11.53 -12.95
C ILE A 4 22.48 -12.19 -12.44
N THR A 5 22.39 -13.51 -12.56
CA THR A 5 21.27 -14.32 -12.07
C THR A 5 21.11 -14.27 -10.54
N ASP A 6 22.21 -14.23 -9.80
CA ASP A 6 22.21 -14.18 -8.33
C ASP A 6 21.72 -12.81 -7.83
N GLU A 7 22.13 -11.74 -8.50
CA GLU A 7 21.68 -10.37 -8.21
C GLU A 7 20.19 -10.19 -8.53
N MET A 8 19.74 -10.69 -9.69
CA MET A 8 18.31 -10.67 -10.05
C MET A 8 17.45 -11.51 -9.09
N THR A 9 17.98 -12.64 -8.60
CA THR A 9 17.26 -13.49 -7.65
C THR A 9 17.06 -12.76 -6.32
N ARG A 10 18.10 -12.10 -5.78
CA ARG A 10 17.98 -11.29 -4.56
C ARG A 10 16.98 -10.15 -4.70
N ILE A 11 16.97 -9.46 -5.86
CA ILE A 11 16.01 -8.38 -6.12
C ILE A 11 14.56 -8.91 -6.08
N LEU A 12 14.31 -10.11 -6.63
CA LEU A 12 12.98 -10.73 -6.61
C LEU A 12 12.59 -11.26 -5.23
N GLU A 13 13.54 -11.81 -4.47
CA GLU A 13 13.31 -12.26 -3.10
C GLU A 13 12.99 -11.09 -2.17
N ASP A 14 13.75 -9.99 -2.26
CA ASP A 14 13.48 -8.75 -1.52
C ASP A 14 12.11 -8.16 -1.89
N ALA A 15 11.73 -8.25 -3.18
CA ALA A 15 10.40 -7.83 -3.64
C ALA A 15 9.28 -8.68 -3.06
N ALA A 16 9.41 -10.01 -3.09
CA ALA A 16 8.43 -10.93 -2.54
C ALA A 16 8.28 -10.75 -1.02
N GLU A 17 9.39 -10.56 -0.30
CA GLU A 17 9.35 -10.31 1.14
C GLU A 17 8.74 -8.95 1.49
N GLY A 18 9.02 -7.92 0.67
CA GLY A 18 8.39 -6.61 0.77
C GLY A 18 6.87 -6.67 0.60
N LEU A 19 6.38 -7.31 -0.48
CA LEU A 19 4.94 -7.48 -0.71
C LEU A 19 4.27 -8.24 0.43
N LYS A 20 4.86 -9.37 0.85
CA LYS A 20 4.27 -10.21 1.89
C LYS A 20 4.17 -9.47 3.23
N ALA A 21 5.19 -8.66 3.55
CA ALA A 21 5.19 -7.81 4.74
C ALA A 21 4.16 -6.67 4.67
N LEU A 22 3.73 -6.27 3.48
CA LEU A 22 2.64 -5.30 3.26
C LEU A 22 1.26 -5.98 3.30
N GLU A 23 1.14 -7.21 2.80
CA GLU A 23 -0.10 -8.00 2.79
C GLU A 23 -0.47 -8.54 4.19
N GLU A 24 0.52 -8.97 4.98
CA GLU A 24 0.30 -9.37 6.38
C GLU A 24 -0.07 -8.18 7.28
N GLU A 25 0.28 -6.95 6.88
CA GLU A 25 -0.10 -5.74 7.59
C GLU A 25 -1.51 -5.33 7.16
N VAL A 26 -2.52 -5.86 7.87
CA VAL A 26 -3.89 -5.33 7.77
C VAL A 26 -3.89 -3.94 8.41
N ILE A 27 -3.55 -2.92 7.60
CA ILE A 27 -3.60 -1.52 8.03
C ILE A 27 -5.07 -1.18 8.27
N THR A 28 -5.47 -1.25 9.54
CA THR A 28 -6.82 -0.88 9.97
C THR A 28 -6.84 0.63 10.11
N ALA A 29 -7.06 1.31 8.98
CA ALA A 29 -7.26 2.75 8.98
C ALA A 29 -8.72 3.04 9.35
N GLU A 30 -8.97 3.53 10.56
CA GLU A 30 -10.27 4.10 10.91
C GLU A 30 -10.38 5.50 10.27
N PHE A 31 -11.34 5.65 9.35
CA PHE A 31 -11.66 6.93 8.74
C PHE A 31 -13.16 7.19 8.76
N ASN A 32 -13.51 8.47 8.82
CA ASN A 32 -14.89 8.90 8.71
C ASN A 32 -15.26 9.06 7.23
N PRO A 33 -16.21 8.26 6.68
CA PRO A 33 -16.62 8.36 5.28
C PRO A 33 -17.33 9.67 4.94
N ASP A 34 -17.91 10.36 5.93
CA ASP A 34 -18.61 11.63 5.74
C ASP A 34 -17.67 12.86 5.76
N ASP A 35 -16.38 12.66 6.05
CA ASP A 35 -15.39 13.73 6.10
C ASP A 35 -14.22 13.45 5.14
N PRO A 36 -14.11 14.21 4.03
CA PRO A 36 -13.03 14.02 3.07
C PRO A 36 -11.64 14.21 3.71
N VAL A 37 -11.54 15.05 4.75
CA VAL A 37 -10.28 15.27 5.47
C VAL A 37 -9.86 14.01 6.22
N SER A 38 -10.81 13.30 6.83
CA SER A 38 -10.55 12.03 7.51
C SER A 38 -10.15 10.92 6.53
N ALA A 39 -10.78 10.86 5.34
CA ALA A 39 -10.40 9.91 4.30
C ALA A 39 -8.98 10.17 3.78
N GLU A 40 -8.62 11.43 3.51
CA GLU A 40 -7.27 11.81 3.09
C GLU A 40 -6.23 11.54 4.19
N ALA A 41 -6.57 11.77 5.47
CA ALA A 41 -5.68 11.46 6.58
C ALA A 41 -5.40 9.95 6.71
N ALA A 42 -6.41 9.10 6.47
CA ALA A 42 -6.23 7.66 6.46
C ALA A 42 -5.40 7.17 5.26
N ILE A 43 -5.58 7.76 4.08
CA ILE A 43 -4.71 7.49 2.92
C ILE A 43 -3.27 7.85 3.26
N ALA A 44 -3.02 9.06 3.77
CA ALA A 44 -1.69 9.50 4.16
C ALA A 44 -1.06 8.61 5.25
N HIS A 45 -1.87 8.11 6.19
CA HIS A 45 -1.42 7.17 7.22
C HIS A 45 -0.99 5.84 6.61
N VAL A 46 -1.82 5.25 5.74
CA VAL A 46 -1.49 4.01 5.03
C VAL A 46 -0.22 4.20 4.20
N GLU A 47 -0.13 5.27 3.41
CA GLU A 47 1.05 5.56 2.60
C GLU A 47 2.32 5.68 3.45
N ALA A 48 2.24 6.35 4.60
CA ALA A 48 3.37 6.48 5.52
C ALA A 48 3.80 5.15 6.15
N VAL A 49 2.84 4.28 6.50
CA VAL A 49 3.13 2.93 7.02
C VAL A 49 3.79 2.07 5.95
N ILE A 50 3.27 2.10 4.73
CA ILE A 50 3.86 1.40 3.57
C ILE A 50 5.29 1.91 3.34
N ASP A 51 5.49 3.23 3.30
CA ASP A 51 6.80 3.86 3.10
C ASP A 51 7.81 3.48 4.20
N ALA A 52 7.37 3.42 5.45
CA ALA A 52 8.20 2.97 6.56
C ALA A 52 8.58 1.48 6.43
N LYS A 53 7.67 0.65 5.94
CA LYS A 53 7.89 -0.80 5.77
C LYS A 53 8.86 -1.11 4.64
N ILE A 54 8.71 -0.41 3.51
CA ILE A 54 9.59 -0.54 2.36
C ILE A 54 10.89 0.25 2.52
N ALA A 55 11.03 1.04 3.59
CA ALA A 55 12.24 1.82 3.84
C ALA A 55 13.52 0.95 3.81
N ARG A 56 13.43 -0.29 4.31
CA ARG A 56 14.53 -1.28 4.27
C ARG A 56 14.86 -1.82 2.87
N PHE A 57 13.93 -1.66 1.93
CA PHE A 57 14.04 -2.09 0.54
C PHE A 57 14.14 -0.91 -0.44
N ARG A 58 14.28 0.33 0.06
CA ARG A 58 14.50 1.54 -0.75
C ARG A 58 15.67 1.31 -1.71
N GLY A 59 15.45 1.54 -2.99
CA GLY A 59 16.42 1.24 -4.05
C GLY A 59 16.12 -0.03 -4.85
N ASN A 60 15.16 -0.85 -4.43
CA ASN A 60 14.60 -1.91 -5.27
C ASN A 60 13.36 -1.37 -6.01
N ARG A 61 13.51 -1.13 -7.33
CA ARG A 61 12.43 -0.61 -8.17
C ARG A 61 11.15 -1.43 -8.10
N LEU A 62 11.25 -2.77 -8.02
CA LEU A 62 10.06 -3.63 -7.96
C LEU A 62 9.27 -3.42 -6.67
N VAL A 63 9.97 -3.22 -5.55
CA VAL A 63 9.33 -2.92 -4.26
C VAL A 63 8.66 -1.55 -4.29
N GLU A 64 9.33 -0.56 -4.88
CA GLU A 64 8.79 0.79 -5.02
C GLU A 64 7.53 0.79 -5.91
N GLU A 65 7.58 0.14 -7.08
CA GLU A 65 6.43 0.01 -7.98
C GLU A 65 5.26 -0.75 -7.33
N ALA A 66 5.55 -1.82 -6.60
CA ALA A 66 4.52 -2.55 -5.88
C ALA A 66 3.91 -1.75 -4.73
N ALA A 67 4.74 -1.02 -3.99
CA ALA A 67 4.25 -0.14 -2.93
C ALA A 67 3.32 0.94 -3.50
N ASP A 68 3.68 1.56 -4.62
CA ASP A 68 2.83 2.55 -5.28
C ASP A 68 1.53 1.93 -5.80
N ALA A 69 1.57 0.71 -6.34
CA ALA A 69 0.36 -0.02 -6.73
C ALA A 69 -0.57 -0.27 -5.53
N ILE A 70 -0.02 -0.74 -4.39
CA ILE A 70 -0.79 -0.99 -3.17
C ILE A 70 -1.36 0.32 -2.60
N LYS A 71 -0.58 1.42 -2.58
CA LYS A 71 -1.06 2.74 -2.17
C LYS A 71 -2.22 3.22 -3.05
N ALA A 72 -2.09 3.04 -4.37
CA ALA A 72 -3.13 3.42 -5.33
C ALA A 72 -4.42 2.61 -5.12
N GLU A 73 -4.31 1.29 -4.92
CA GLU A 73 -5.45 0.43 -4.60
C GLU A 73 -6.07 0.81 -3.25
N CYS A 74 -5.27 1.07 -2.23
CA CYS A 74 -5.77 1.44 -0.91
C CYS A 74 -6.49 2.79 -0.96
N ARG A 75 -5.93 3.77 -1.68
CA ARG A 75 -6.58 5.07 -1.94
C ARG A 75 -7.90 4.91 -2.68
N ALA A 76 -7.92 4.11 -3.75
CA ALA A 76 -9.13 3.83 -4.49
C ALA A 76 -10.19 3.16 -3.62
N ASN A 77 -9.79 2.20 -2.77
CA ASN A 77 -10.69 1.50 -1.86
C ASN A 77 -11.24 2.41 -0.75
N ILE A 78 -10.41 3.28 -0.16
CA ILE A 78 -10.83 4.26 0.85
C ILE A 78 -11.81 5.27 0.23
N LEU A 79 -11.49 5.81 -0.95
CA LEU A 79 -12.38 6.73 -1.67
C LEU A 79 -13.69 6.05 -2.10
N TRP A 80 -13.60 4.81 -2.57
CA TRP A 80 -14.77 4.01 -2.91
C TRP A 80 -15.63 3.79 -1.68
N GLN A 81 -15.09 3.38 -0.54
CA GLN A 81 -15.83 3.22 0.71
C GLN A 81 -16.40 4.54 1.25
N ALA A 82 -15.69 5.65 1.11
CA ALA A 82 -16.18 6.98 1.47
C ALA A 82 -17.39 7.40 0.61
N THR A 83 -17.35 7.07 -0.69
CA THR A 83 -18.43 7.39 -1.64
C THR A 83 -19.60 6.40 -1.53
N ASP A 84 -19.32 5.11 -1.37
CA ASP A 84 -20.28 4.01 -1.36
C ASP A 84 -21.05 3.91 -0.03
N ARG A 85 -20.45 4.28 1.11
CA ARG A 85 -21.22 4.46 2.36
C ARG A 85 -22.12 5.69 2.36
N GLY A 86 -21.87 6.65 1.47
CA GLY A 86 -22.79 7.76 1.15
C GLY A 86 -24.05 7.30 0.40
N THR A 87 -24.01 6.16 -0.29
CA THR A 87 -25.18 5.48 -0.84
C THR A 87 -25.82 4.55 0.20
N ARG A 88 -26.31 5.12 1.30
CA ARG A 88 -27.37 4.47 2.08
C ARG A 88 -28.58 4.27 1.17
N THR A 89 -28.82 3.02 0.78
CA THR A 89 -30.12 2.43 0.42
C THR A 89 -31.17 3.40 -0.12
N LEU A 90 -31.36 3.41 -1.43
CA LEU A 90 -32.65 3.79 -2.02
C LEU A 90 -33.31 2.53 -2.58
N HIS A 91 -34.27 2.04 -1.81
CA HIS A 91 -35.37 1.11 -2.12
C HIS A 91 -35.14 -0.09 -3.05
#